data_AF-A0AAU2T0N9-F1
#
_entry.id   AF-A0AAU2T0N9-F1
#
_cell.length_a   1.000
_cell.length_b   1.000
_cell.length_c   1.000
_cell.angle_alpha   90.00
_cell.angle_beta   90.00
_cell.angle_gamma   90.00
#
_symmetry.space_group_name_H-M   'P 1'
#
loop_
_entity.id
_entity.type
_entity.pdbx_description
1 polymer ?
#
loop_
_entity_poly.entity_id
_entity_poly.type
_entity_poly.pdbx_seq_one_letter_code
_entity_poly.pdbx_strand_id
1 'polypeptide(L)'
;MSHRPAATASYAEVFDLESALADPAVLDGRGVLPMQPGIDAEVESACWLDDDRLAVATGDEFLDDEEVASLGRRRIGVWSLSRRAWLHRSSVDFEVGTLLAGGGRVVSLHGHPRLIDVITGEVLAEWPEVKVSRRVGAFGVTHIPTPVAALRPDGTLLAVAQEEGIALVRLPQGVGSADLPP
;
A
#
# COMPACT_ATOMS: atom_id res chain seq x y z
N MET A 1 -30.84 12.73 17.08
CA MET A 1 -29.98 13.16 15.96
C MET A 1 -28.73 12.31 16.01
N SER A 2 -28.60 11.36 15.08
CA SER A 2 -27.45 10.45 15.00
C SER A 2 -26.53 10.97 13.91
N HIS A 3 -25.36 11.49 14.28
CA HIS A 3 -24.32 11.81 13.32
C HIS A 3 -23.71 10.50 12.83
N ARG A 4 -24.08 10.06 11.63
CA ARG A 4 -23.25 9.11 10.88
C ARG A 4 -21.94 9.83 10.54
N PRO A 5 -20.76 9.26 10.83
CA PRO A 5 -19.51 9.79 10.29
C PRO A 5 -19.59 9.73 8.75
N ALA A 6 -19.13 10.80 8.09
CA ALA A 6 -18.93 10.77 6.65
C ALA A 6 -17.75 9.84 6.38
N ALA A 7 -18.03 8.61 5.92
CA ALA A 7 -16.99 7.73 5.38
C ALA A 7 -16.41 8.43 4.15
N THR A 8 -15.15 8.83 4.23
CA THR A 8 -14.42 9.39 3.10
C THR A 8 -13.82 8.21 2.38
N ALA A 9 -14.46 7.73 1.32
CA ALA A 9 -13.92 6.62 0.53
C ALA A 9 -12.62 7.05 -0.18
N SER A 10 -11.51 6.40 0.12
CA SER A 10 -10.27 6.52 -0.66
C SER A 10 -10.07 5.31 -1.58
N TYR A 11 -9.55 5.59 -2.77
CA TYR A 11 -9.34 4.63 -3.85
C TYR A 11 -8.03 4.89 -4.56
N ALA A 12 -7.54 3.88 -5.29
CA ALA A 12 -6.39 4.00 -6.17
C ALA A 12 -6.83 3.80 -7.62
N GLU A 13 -6.40 4.70 -8.49
CA GLU A 13 -6.52 4.59 -9.93
C GLU A 13 -5.13 4.73 -10.54
N VAL A 14 -4.89 3.98 -11.62
CA VAL A 14 -3.64 4.04 -12.38
C VAL A 14 -4.00 4.41 -13.81
N PHE A 15 -3.30 5.42 -14.37
CA PHE A 15 -3.51 5.87 -15.73
C PHE A 15 -2.22 5.74 -16.54
N ASP A 16 -2.36 5.37 -17.80
CA ASP A 16 -1.28 5.41 -18.77
C ASP A 16 -1.02 6.87 -19.16
N LEU A 17 0.15 7.39 -18.79
CA LEU A 17 0.48 8.79 -19.00
C LEU A 17 0.68 9.14 -20.48
N GLU A 18 1.21 8.23 -21.29
CA GLU A 18 1.41 8.47 -22.73
C GLU A 18 0.06 8.62 -23.43
N SER A 19 -0.89 7.76 -23.08
CA SER A 19 -2.27 7.80 -23.56
C SER A 19 -2.99 9.07 -23.09
N ALA A 20 -2.85 9.44 -21.81
CA ALA A 20 -3.49 10.64 -21.26
C ALA A 20 -2.92 11.95 -21.86
N LEU A 21 -1.63 11.95 -22.24
CA LEU A 21 -1.01 13.09 -22.94
C LEU A 21 -1.51 13.21 -24.39
N ALA A 22 -1.78 12.08 -25.05
CA ALA A 22 -2.33 12.07 -26.41
C ALA A 22 -3.83 12.39 -26.45
N ASP A 23 -4.59 11.90 -25.45
CA ASP A 23 -6.02 12.12 -25.29
C ASP A 23 -6.38 12.27 -23.79
N PRO A 24 -6.57 13.50 -23.30
CA PRO A 24 -6.93 13.75 -21.90
C PRO A 24 -8.25 13.13 -21.46
N ALA A 25 -9.16 12.81 -22.39
CA ALA A 25 -10.45 12.17 -22.04
C ALA A 25 -10.28 10.77 -21.44
N VAL A 26 -9.09 10.15 -21.59
CA VAL A 26 -8.75 8.88 -20.92
C VAL A 26 -8.81 9.01 -19.39
N LEU A 27 -8.57 10.21 -18.83
CA LEU A 27 -8.64 10.47 -17.40
C LEU A 27 -10.07 10.45 -16.84
N ASP A 28 -11.09 10.54 -17.70
CA ASP A 28 -12.50 10.41 -17.30
C ASP A 28 -12.92 8.93 -17.15
N GLY A 29 -12.04 7.99 -17.52
CA GLY A 29 -12.26 6.54 -17.43
C GLY A 29 -11.89 5.93 -16.07
N ARG A 30 -11.81 4.60 -16.02
CA ARG A 30 -11.50 3.80 -14.80
C ARG A 30 -10.01 3.44 -14.65
N GLY A 31 -9.16 3.98 -15.52
CA GLY A 31 -7.75 3.62 -15.56
C GLY A 31 -7.49 2.13 -15.84
N VAL A 32 -6.30 1.66 -15.46
CA VAL A 32 -5.83 0.27 -15.60
C VAL A 32 -5.84 -0.53 -14.30
N LEU A 33 -6.26 0.09 -13.20
CA LEU A 33 -6.56 -0.55 -11.91
C LEU A 33 -8.05 -0.34 -11.62
N PRO A 34 -8.93 -1.32 -11.92
CA PRO A 34 -10.36 -1.15 -11.73
C PRO A 34 -10.72 -1.21 -10.25
N MET A 35 -11.42 -0.19 -9.74
CA MET A 35 -12.06 -0.25 -8.41
C MET A 35 -13.10 -1.37 -8.34
N GLN A 36 -13.94 -1.51 -9.37
CA GLN A 36 -14.91 -2.59 -9.47
C GLN A 36 -14.73 -3.34 -10.79
N PRO A 37 -14.69 -4.68 -10.78
CA PRO A 37 -14.65 -5.58 -9.62
C PRO A 37 -13.21 -5.82 -9.14
N GLY A 38 -12.68 -4.98 -8.23
CA GLY A 38 -11.25 -5.06 -7.87
C GLY A 38 -10.91 -4.77 -6.41
N ILE A 39 -11.55 -3.79 -5.78
CA ILE A 39 -11.30 -3.32 -4.41
C ILE A 39 -12.66 -2.99 -3.75
N ASP A 40 -12.97 -3.65 -2.64
CA ASP A 40 -14.22 -3.49 -1.85
C ASP A 40 -14.01 -2.78 -0.50
N ALA A 41 -12.77 -2.39 -0.20
CA ALA A 41 -12.41 -1.69 1.02
C ALA A 41 -11.68 -0.37 0.72
N GLU A 42 -11.63 0.51 1.72
CA GLU A 42 -10.93 1.78 1.60
C GLU A 42 -9.42 1.56 1.39
N VAL A 43 -8.83 2.23 0.40
CA VAL A 43 -7.39 2.09 0.10
C VAL A 43 -6.56 2.99 1.01
N GLU A 44 -5.81 2.41 1.96
CA GLU A 44 -4.95 3.20 2.84
C GLU A 44 -3.69 3.70 2.16
N SER A 45 -3.09 2.85 1.32
CA SER A 45 -1.89 3.19 0.57
C SER A 45 -1.67 2.26 -0.61
N ALA A 46 -0.87 2.73 -1.56
CA ALA A 46 -0.35 1.93 -2.65
C ALA A 46 1.09 2.33 -2.95
N CYS A 47 1.90 1.39 -3.43
CA CYS A 47 3.27 1.66 -3.85
C CYS A 47 3.69 0.73 -5.00
N TRP A 48 4.53 1.24 -5.90
CA TRP A 48 5.11 0.46 -6.98
C TRP A 48 6.17 -0.50 -6.43
N LEU A 49 6.04 -1.80 -6.76
CA LEU A 49 7.06 -2.80 -6.47
C LEU A 49 8.13 -2.81 -7.56
N ASP A 50 7.71 -2.58 -8.80
CA ASP A 50 8.51 -2.45 -10.01
C ASP A 50 7.65 -1.80 -11.13
N ASP A 51 8.12 -1.89 -12.38
CA ASP A 51 7.49 -1.26 -13.55
C ASP A 51 6.13 -1.87 -13.93
N ASP A 52 5.78 -3.08 -13.45
CA ASP A 52 4.52 -3.76 -13.78
C ASP A 52 3.62 -3.96 -12.56
N ARG A 53 4.19 -4.07 -11.36
CA ARG A 53 3.48 -4.53 -10.16
C ARG A 53 3.24 -3.39 -9.17
N LEU A 54 1.99 -3.23 -8.77
CA LEU A 54 1.54 -2.30 -7.73
C LEU A 54 1.08 -3.07 -6.49
N ALA A 55 1.65 -2.75 -5.32
CA ALA A 55 1.09 -3.18 -4.04
C ALA A 55 0.00 -2.20 -3.59
N VAL A 56 -1.15 -2.72 -3.17
CA VAL A 56 -2.28 -1.95 -2.66
C VAL A 56 -2.66 -2.51 -1.29
N ALA A 57 -2.81 -1.64 -0.30
CA ALA A 57 -3.26 -1.99 1.03
C ALA A 57 -4.62 -1.37 1.34
N THR A 58 -5.48 -2.16 1.96
CA THR A 58 -6.82 -1.77 2.36
C THR A 58 -6.97 -1.76 3.87
N GLY A 59 -7.75 -0.79 4.36
CA GLY A 59 -8.02 -0.60 5.77
C GLY A 59 -9.18 -1.47 6.27
N ASP A 60 -9.72 -1.11 7.43
CA ASP A 60 -10.82 -1.83 8.06
C ASP A 60 -12.22 -1.36 7.61
N GLU A 61 -12.32 -0.30 6.81
CA GLU A 61 -13.60 0.24 6.30
C GLU A 61 -14.02 -0.42 4.97
N PHE A 62 -15.30 -0.79 4.87
CA PHE A 62 -15.91 -1.33 3.64
C PHE A 62 -16.49 -0.22 2.77
N LEU A 63 -16.44 -0.43 1.45
CA LEU A 63 -17.10 0.42 0.46
C LEU A 63 -18.46 -0.15 0.00
N ASP A 64 -18.62 -1.48 -0.02
CA ASP A 64 -19.87 -2.18 -0.40
C ASP A 64 -19.94 -3.60 0.18
N ASP A 65 -21.14 -4.17 0.32
CA ASP A 65 -21.43 -5.51 0.90
C ASP A 65 -21.54 -6.61 -0.18
N GLU A 66 -21.27 -6.32 -1.46
CA GLU A 66 -21.38 -7.30 -2.54
C GLU A 66 -20.14 -8.22 -2.62
N GLU A 67 -20.37 -9.54 -2.49
CA GLU A 67 -19.36 -10.61 -2.66
C GLU A 67 -18.86 -10.69 -4.11
N VAL A 68 -17.98 -9.78 -4.48
CA VAL A 68 -17.13 -9.94 -5.67
C VAL A 68 -15.73 -10.30 -5.22
N ALA A 69 -14.98 -11.03 -6.04
CA ALA A 69 -13.60 -11.40 -5.72
C ALA A 69 -12.67 -10.17 -5.77
N SER A 70 -12.72 -9.32 -4.74
CA SER A 70 -12.03 -8.04 -4.63
C SER A 70 -11.06 -8.01 -3.44
N LEU A 71 -10.24 -6.95 -3.38
CA LEU A 71 -9.35 -6.69 -2.27
C LEU A 71 -10.14 -6.10 -1.09
N GLY A 72 -10.57 -6.98 -0.19
CA GLY A 72 -11.40 -6.60 0.97
C GLY A 72 -10.60 -6.07 2.14
N ARG A 73 -11.24 -5.98 3.31
CA ARG A 73 -10.65 -5.38 4.52
C ARG A 73 -9.34 -6.01 4.95
N ARG A 74 -8.43 -5.17 5.45
CA ARG A 74 -7.14 -5.56 6.02
C ARG A 74 -6.42 -6.55 5.11
N ARG A 75 -6.26 -6.16 3.86
CA ARG A 75 -5.53 -6.95 2.87
C ARG A 75 -4.42 -6.15 2.23
N ILE A 76 -3.44 -6.89 1.75
CA ILE A 76 -2.44 -6.41 0.82
C ILE A 76 -2.62 -7.21 -0.47
N GLY A 77 -2.75 -6.50 -1.59
CA GLY A 77 -2.88 -7.07 -2.91
C GLY A 77 -1.72 -6.65 -3.82
N VAL A 78 -1.33 -7.53 -4.75
CA VAL A 78 -0.38 -7.21 -5.82
C VAL A 78 -1.13 -7.23 -7.14
N TRP A 79 -1.24 -6.07 -7.78
CA TRP A 79 -1.84 -5.91 -9.11
C TRP A 79 -0.75 -5.89 -10.17
N SER A 80 -0.92 -6.66 -11.25
CA SER A 80 -0.08 -6.57 -12.46
C SER A 80 -0.80 -5.74 -13.53
N LEU A 81 -0.14 -4.70 -14.01
CA LEU A 81 -0.65 -3.83 -15.07
C LEU A 81 -0.77 -4.57 -16.40
N SER A 82 0.27 -5.29 -16.81
CA SER A 82 0.31 -6.03 -18.07
C SER A 82 -0.75 -7.12 -18.13
N ARG A 83 -0.98 -7.81 -17.00
CA ARG A 83 -2.00 -8.87 -16.91
C ARG A 83 -3.39 -8.36 -16.60
N ARG A 84 -3.50 -7.12 -16.12
CA ARG A 84 -4.74 -6.52 -15.60
C ARG A 84 -5.44 -7.45 -14.62
N ALA A 85 -4.67 -7.99 -13.68
CA ALA A 85 -5.12 -8.98 -12.72
C ALA A 85 -4.40 -8.87 -11.37
N TRP A 86 -5.11 -9.24 -10.31
CA TRP A 86 -4.51 -9.50 -9.01
C TRP A 86 -3.66 -10.77 -9.08
N LEU A 87 -2.35 -10.64 -8.83
CA LEU A 87 -1.43 -11.77 -8.69
C LEU A 87 -1.59 -12.42 -7.31
N HIS A 88 -1.66 -11.59 -6.27
CA HIS A 88 -1.76 -12.01 -4.88
C HIS A 88 -2.73 -11.12 -4.11
N ARG A 89 -3.40 -11.70 -3.11
CA ARG A 89 -4.31 -11.02 -2.19
C ARG A 89 -4.23 -11.73 -0.84
N SER A 90 -3.66 -11.07 0.14
CA SER A 90 -3.31 -11.68 1.42
C SER A 90 -3.88 -10.86 2.56
N SER A 91 -4.47 -11.55 3.54
CA SER A 91 -5.00 -10.91 4.73
C SER A 91 -3.87 -10.55 5.69
N VAL A 92 -4.03 -9.44 6.40
CA VAL A 92 -3.16 -9.03 7.51
C VAL A 92 -3.99 -8.81 8.76
N ASP A 93 -3.38 -9.00 9.93
CA ASP A 93 -4.03 -8.85 11.24
C ASP A 93 -3.65 -7.51 11.93
N PHE A 94 -3.03 -6.59 11.20
CA PHE A 94 -2.62 -5.27 11.64
C PHE A 94 -3.04 -4.17 10.64
N GLU A 95 -3.11 -2.93 11.11
CA GLU A 95 -3.30 -1.76 10.25
C GLU A 95 -2.01 -1.47 9.45
N VAL A 96 -2.12 -1.34 8.14
CA VAL A 96 -0.96 -1.25 7.23
C VAL A 96 -0.39 0.16 7.19
N GLY A 97 -1.24 1.19 7.16
CA GLY A 97 -0.80 2.58 7.07
C GLY A 97 -0.02 2.86 5.78
N THR A 98 1.11 3.56 5.87
CA THR A 98 1.92 3.89 4.69
C THR A 98 2.81 2.72 4.25
N LEU A 99 2.78 2.38 2.97
CA LEU A 99 3.68 1.41 2.35
C LEU A 99 4.89 2.09 1.66
N LEU A 100 6.07 1.47 1.81
CA LEU A 100 7.29 1.77 1.06
C LEU A 100 7.84 0.48 0.45
N ALA A 101 8.12 0.47 -0.85
CA ALA A 101 8.69 -0.68 -1.54
C ALA A 101 10.21 -0.61 -1.68
N GLY A 102 10.87 -1.76 -1.62
CA GLY A 102 12.31 -1.90 -1.87
C GLY A 102 12.75 -3.37 -1.84
N GLY A 103 13.61 -3.77 -2.77
CA GLY A 103 14.12 -5.14 -2.85
C GLY A 103 13.02 -6.20 -3.00
N GLY A 104 11.93 -5.89 -3.71
CA GLY A 104 10.80 -6.79 -3.95
C GLY A 104 9.90 -7.06 -2.73
N ARG A 105 10.07 -6.31 -1.64
CA ARG A 105 9.30 -6.40 -0.39
C ARG A 105 8.76 -5.03 -0.02
N VAL A 106 7.87 -4.97 0.97
CA VAL A 106 7.28 -3.72 1.44
C VAL A 106 7.50 -3.50 2.92
N VAL A 107 7.71 -2.25 3.30
CA VAL A 107 7.68 -1.79 4.69
C VAL A 107 6.36 -1.06 4.92
N SER A 108 5.60 -1.52 5.91
CA SER A 108 4.44 -0.83 6.48
C SER A 108 4.90 0.11 7.60
N LEU A 109 4.31 1.30 7.64
CA LEU A 109 4.54 2.31 8.66
C LEU A 109 3.21 2.67 9.35
N HIS A 110 2.94 1.99 10.47
CA HIS A 110 1.82 2.30 11.34
C HIS A 110 2.19 2.00 12.80
N GLY A 111 2.45 3.06 13.57
CA GLY A 111 2.97 2.98 14.94
C GLY A 111 4.46 2.60 15.05
N HIS A 112 4.91 1.64 14.24
CA HIS A 112 6.31 1.29 14.02
C HIS A 112 6.50 0.63 12.64
N PRO A 113 7.74 0.55 12.11
CA PRO A 113 8.03 -0.15 10.87
C PRO A 113 7.84 -1.67 10.98
N ARG A 114 7.21 -2.26 9.96
CA ARG A 114 7.13 -3.72 9.74
C ARG A 114 7.54 -4.05 8.32
N LEU A 115 8.45 -5.01 8.16
CA LEU A 115 8.79 -5.58 6.86
C LEU A 115 7.81 -6.73 6.57
N ILE A 116 7.15 -6.67 5.42
CA ILE A 116 6.09 -7.60 5.06
C ILE A 116 6.46 -8.32 3.75
N ASP A 117 6.18 -9.61 3.70
CA ASP A 117 6.08 -10.35 2.46
C ASP A 117 4.74 -10.03 1.80
N VAL A 118 4.78 -9.37 0.64
CA VAL A 118 3.58 -8.90 -0.06
C VAL A 118 2.75 -10.05 -0.67
N ILE A 119 3.35 -11.22 -0.83
CA ILE A 119 2.71 -12.41 -1.40
C ILE A 119 1.93 -13.14 -0.32
N THR A 120 2.52 -13.34 0.86
CA THR A 120 1.89 -14.11 1.94
C THR A 120 1.15 -13.22 2.95
N GLY A 121 1.47 -11.93 3.02
CA GLY A 121 1.00 -11.02 4.07
C GLY A 121 1.75 -11.17 5.39
N GLU A 122 2.76 -12.05 5.46
CA GLU A 122 3.49 -12.33 6.70
C GLU A 122 4.44 -11.19 7.07
N VAL A 123 4.49 -10.87 8.37
CA VAL A 123 5.49 -9.96 8.93
C VAL A 123 6.82 -10.71 9.05
N LEU A 124 7.80 -10.30 8.25
CA LEU A 124 9.14 -10.87 8.24
C LEU A 124 10.02 -10.32 9.37
N ALA A 125 9.79 -9.05 9.75
CA ALA A 125 10.48 -8.38 10.86
C ALA A 125 9.71 -7.13 11.28
N GLU A 126 9.88 -6.70 12.53
CA GLU A 126 9.31 -5.45 13.06
C GLU A 126 10.29 -4.74 13.99
N TRP A 127 10.15 -3.41 14.11
CA TRP A 127 11.02 -2.56 14.94
C TRP A 127 10.20 -1.69 15.89
N PRO A 128 9.59 -2.25 16.95
CA PRO A 128 8.70 -1.53 17.86
C PRO A 128 9.34 -0.33 18.55
N GLU A 129 10.67 -0.30 18.67
CA GLU A 129 11.47 0.79 19.23
C GLU A 129 11.51 2.05 18.34
N VAL A 130 11.33 1.90 17.02
CA VAL A 130 11.29 3.02 16.08
C VAL A 130 9.84 3.50 15.95
N LYS A 131 9.50 4.60 16.62
CA LYS A 131 8.13 5.10 16.63
C LYS A 131 7.81 5.86 15.35
N VAL A 132 6.65 5.57 14.77
CA VAL A 132 6.04 6.37 13.70
C VAL A 132 4.59 6.67 14.08
N SER A 133 3.97 7.63 13.38
CA SER A 133 2.55 7.92 13.62
C SER A 133 1.67 6.71 13.28
N ARG A 134 0.48 6.66 13.87
CA ARG A 134 -0.56 5.66 13.59
C ARG A 134 -1.55 6.19 12.56
N ARG A 135 -1.00 6.78 11.49
CA ARG A 135 -1.82 7.36 10.44
C ARG A 135 -2.45 6.23 9.61
N VAL A 136 -3.75 6.34 9.41
CA VAL A 136 -4.55 5.49 8.52
C VAL A 136 -5.16 6.36 7.43
N GLY A 137 -5.50 5.74 6.30
CA GLY A 137 -6.13 6.40 5.17
C GLY A 137 -5.20 7.31 4.33
N ALA A 138 -5.66 7.61 3.12
CA ALA A 138 -4.89 8.35 2.12
C ALA A 138 -4.92 9.89 2.31
N PHE A 139 -5.81 10.44 3.16
CA PHE A 139 -6.02 11.89 3.27
C PHE A 139 -5.29 12.54 4.46
N GLY A 140 -4.72 13.73 4.23
CA GLY A 140 -4.00 14.55 5.23
C GLY A 140 -4.88 15.00 6.39
N VAL A 141 -4.52 14.69 7.64
CA VAL A 141 -5.06 15.38 8.82
C VAL A 141 -3.96 16.11 9.59
N THR A 142 -4.26 17.29 10.14
CA THR A 142 -3.27 18.16 10.79
C THR A 142 -2.77 17.63 12.14
N HIS A 143 -3.53 16.75 12.80
CA HIS A 143 -3.25 16.27 14.15
C HIS A 143 -2.57 14.89 14.18
N ILE A 144 -2.44 14.21 13.03
CA ILE A 144 -1.70 12.95 12.90
C ILE A 144 -0.72 13.10 11.72
N PRO A 145 0.58 13.33 11.99
CA PRO A 145 1.55 13.59 10.94
C PRO A 145 1.72 12.37 10.04
N THR A 146 1.98 12.58 8.75
CA THR A 146 2.42 11.50 7.86
C THR A 146 3.81 11.02 8.28
N PRO A 147 4.05 9.70 8.41
CA PRO A 147 5.39 9.19 8.62
C PRO A 147 6.35 9.70 7.54
N VAL A 148 7.49 10.25 7.94
CA VAL A 148 8.55 10.67 7.00
C VAL A 148 9.64 9.60 7.03
N ALA A 149 9.76 8.86 5.94
CA ALA A 149 10.73 7.79 5.82
C ALA A 149 11.16 7.59 4.37
N ALA A 150 12.33 6.97 4.20
CA ALA A 150 12.86 6.59 2.91
C ALA A 150 13.44 5.17 3.00
N LEU A 151 13.04 4.32 2.06
CA LEU A 151 13.58 2.98 1.89
C LEU A 151 14.60 3.00 0.76
N ARG A 152 15.79 2.45 1.01
CA ARG A 152 16.78 2.25 -0.05
C ARG A 152 16.19 1.30 -1.11
N PRO A 153 16.39 1.54 -2.42
CA PRO A 153 15.79 0.72 -3.48
C PRO A 153 16.10 -0.77 -3.39
N ASP A 154 17.28 -1.15 -2.88
CA ASP A 154 17.69 -2.53 -2.64
C ASP A 154 16.95 -3.21 -1.46
N GLY A 155 16.13 -2.46 -0.71
CA GLY A 155 15.37 -2.96 0.44
C GLY A 155 16.23 -3.28 1.65
N THR A 156 17.43 -2.71 1.78
CA THR A 156 18.39 -3.10 2.82
C THR A 156 18.51 -2.10 3.98
N LEU A 157 18.08 -0.86 3.77
CA LEU A 157 18.16 0.21 4.75
C LEU A 157 16.93 1.10 4.68
N LEU A 158 16.27 1.25 5.82
CA LEU A 158 15.19 2.19 6.03
C LEU A 158 15.70 3.36 6.88
N ALA A 159 15.46 4.58 6.44
CA ALA A 159 15.65 5.81 7.21
C ALA A 159 14.29 6.34 7.65
N VAL A 160 14.11 6.58 8.94
CA VAL A 160 12.84 7.07 9.52
C VAL A 160 13.12 8.35 10.31
N ALA A 161 12.42 9.43 10.00
CA ALA A 161 12.50 10.66 10.77
C ALA A 161 11.98 10.42 12.20
N GLN A 162 12.68 10.98 13.18
CA GLN A 162 12.35 10.99 14.60
C GLN A 162 12.35 12.44 15.10
N GLU A 163 11.84 12.66 16.31
CA GLU A 163 11.79 14.00 16.91
C GLU A 163 13.17 14.68 16.98
N GLU A 164 14.20 13.91 17.35
CA GLU A 164 15.57 14.43 17.54
C GLU A 164 16.56 14.00 16.44
N GLY A 165 16.11 13.35 15.36
CA GLY A 165 17.03 12.88 14.33
C GLY A 165 16.43 11.89 13.33
N ILE A 166 17.27 10.96 12.85
CA ILE A 166 16.88 9.93 11.88
C ILE A 166 17.30 8.57 12.42
N ALA A 167 16.34 7.67 12.59
CA ALA A 167 16.62 6.26 12.88
C ALA A 167 17.00 5.53 11.58
N LEU A 168 18.11 4.80 11.61
CA LEU A 168 18.57 3.95 10.51
C LEU A 168 18.35 2.49 10.87
N VAL A 169 17.47 1.82 10.12
CA VAL A 169 17.05 0.44 10.36
C VAL A 169 17.60 -0.43 9.24
N ARG A 170 18.49 -1.37 9.58
CA ARG A 170 18.97 -2.38 8.63
C ARG A 170 17.90 -3.46 8.50
N LEU A 171 17.49 -3.72 7.27
CA LEU A 171 16.50 -4.73 6.96
C LEU A 171 17.19 -6.07 6.62
N PRO A 172 16.61 -7.22 7.00
CA PRO A 172 17.10 -8.51 6.57
C PRO A 172 17.22 -8.58 5.04
N GLN A 173 18.32 -9.12 4.53
CA GLN A 173 18.39 -9.49 3.12
C GLN A 173 17.36 -10.59 2.86
N GLY A 174 16.55 -10.42 1.84
CA GLY A 174 15.62 -11.43 1.36
C GLY A 174 16.09 -11.89 0.00
N VAL A 175 15.82 -13.15 -0.32
CA VAL A 175 15.86 -13.63 -1.69
C VAL A 175 14.77 -12.84 -2.43
N GLY A 176 15.17 -11.90 -3.27
CA GLY A 176 14.23 -11.01 -3.95
C GLY A 176 13.24 -11.79 -4.80
N SER A 177 12.04 -11.24 -5.03
CA SER A 177 11.00 -11.82 -5.91
C SER A 177 11.42 -11.92 -7.39
N ALA A 178 12.69 -11.73 -7.70
CA ALA A 178 13.29 -11.94 -9.02
C ALA A 178 13.29 -13.41 -9.47
N ASP A 179 13.09 -14.36 -8.55
CA ASP A 179 13.06 -15.81 -8.84
C ASP A 179 11.64 -16.41 -8.94
N LEU A 180 10.58 -15.60 -8.96
CA LEU A 180 9.23 -16.12 -9.14
C LEU A 180 8.87 -16.16 -10.64
N PRO A 181 8.41 -17.32 -11.17
CA PRO A 181 7.97 -17.40 -12.55
C PRO A 181 6.76 -16.46 -12.77
N PRO A 182 6.58 -16.00 -14.01
CA PRO A 182 5.61 -14.95 -14.34
C PRO A 182 4.22 -15.30 -13.86
#